data_AF-A0A8T3RZN2-F1
#
_entry.id   AF-A0A8T3RZN2-F1
#
_cell.length_a   1.000
_cell.length_b   1.000
_cell.length_c   1.000
_cell.angle_alpha   90.00
_cell.angle_beta   90.00
_cell.angle_gamma   90.00
#
_symmetry.space_group_name_H-M   'P 1'
#
loop_
_entity.id
_entity.type
_entity.pdbx_description
1 polymer ?
#
loop_
_entity_poly.entity_id
_entity_poly.type
_entity_poly.pdbx_seq_one_letter_code
_entity_poly.pdbx_strand_id
1 'polypeptide(L)'
;LSINSHGFIADSSAEAAEIAYPPMKLMMDRIGRERGWPPTDRAQFEASRGLHGASFVGDPSQVIEKILHQHEIFDHDRFLIQFTIGSIPHHQVMRSIELFGTVVAPAVRAEVARRREA
;
A
#
# COMPACT_ATOMS: atom_id res chain seq x y z
N LEU A 1 -1.98 -10.09 -16.02
CA LEU A 1 -2.47 -8.80 -15.48
C LEU A 1 -1.53 -8.30 -14.38
N SER A 2 -1.24 -6.99 -14.33
CA SER A 2 -0.49 -6.36 -13.23
C SER A 2 -1.33 -5.25 -12.61
N ILE A 3 -1.31 -5.14 -11.28
CA ILE A 3 -1.89 -4.00 -10.56
C ILE A 3 -0.77 -3.25 -9.84
N ASN A 4 -0.73 -1.94 -10.04
CA ASN A 4 0.31 -1.07 -9.53
C ASN A 4 -0.32 -0.10 -8.53
N SER A 5 0.15 -0.16 -7.28
CA SER A 5 -0.46 0.56 -6.17
C SER A 5 0.54 1.44 -5.44
N HIS A 6 0.04 2.51 -4.85
CA HIS A 6 0.75 3.29 -3.85
C HIS A 6 0.66 2.59 -2.49
N GLY A 7 1.73 2.62 -1.69
CA GLY A 7 1.67 2.04 -0.35
C GLY A 7 2.85 2.37 0.54
N PHE A 8 2.76 1.98 1.81
CA PHE A 8 3.81 2.15 2.80
C PHE A 8 3.57 1.18 3.96
N ILE A 9 4.61 0.49 4.43
CA ILE A 9 4.47 -0.57 5.44
C ILE A 9 5.32 -0.20 6.64
N ALA A 10 4.71 -0.15 7.82
CA ALA A 10 5.42 0.06 9.08
C ALA A 10 5.08 -1.05 10.07
N ASP A 11 5.72 -1.02 11.24
CA ASP A 11 5.51 -2.04 12.28
C ASP A 11 4.11 -1.98 12.90
N SER A 12 3.42 -0.83 12.77
CA SER A 12 2.01 -0.69 13.10
C SER A 12 1.23 0.09 12.05
N SER A 13 -0.07 -0.19 11.96
CA SER A 13 -0.99 0.53 11.10
C SER A 13 -1.01 2.04 11.38
N ALA A 14 -0.89 2.45 12.65
CA ALA A 14 -0.93 3.85 13.04
C ALA A 14 0.35 4.58 12.61
N GLU A 15 1.52 3.96 12.83
CA GLU A 15 2.81 4.48 12.38
C GLU A 15 2.87 4.62 10.86
N ALA A 16 2.38 3.62 10.11
CA ALA A 16 2.34 3.67 8.65
C ALA A 16 1.53 4.87 8.15
N ALA A 17 0.39 5.15 8.79
CA ALA A 17 -0.46 6.29 8.46
C ALA A 17 0.22 7.63 8.75
N GLU A 18 0.85 7.78 9.92
CA GLU A 18 1.53 9.02 10.32
C GLU A 18 2.76 9.33 9.44
N ILE A 19 3.52 8.31 9.04
CA ILE A 19 4.68 8.50 8.15
C ILE A 19 4.23 8.83 6.73
N ALA A 20 3.25 8.10 6.20
CA ALA A 20 2.88 8.19 4.79
C ALA A 20 2.02 9.41 4.47
N TYR A 21 1.11 9.81 5.37
CA TYR A 21 0.10 10.82 5.05
C TYR A 21 0.67 12.20 4.70
N PRO A 22 1.57 12.82 5.49
CA PRO A 22 2.06 14.17 5.19
C PRO A 22 2.75 14.30 3.81
N PRO A 23 3.74 13.45 3.44
CA PRO A 23 4.41 13.55 2.14
C PRO A 23 3.48 13.14 0.98
N MET A 24 2.62 12.13 1.19
CA MET A 24 1.65 11.71 0.18
C MET A 24 0.65 12.84 -0.12
N LYS A 25 0.10 13.49 0.91
CA LYS A 25 -0.80 14.63 0.74
C LYS A 25 -0.15 15.75 -0.05
N LEU A 26 1.05 16.16 0.34
CA LEU A 26 1.76 17.26 -0.33
C LEU A 26 2.00 16.96 -1.82
N MET A 27 2.40 15.73 -2.14
CA MET A 27 2.64 15.31 -3.52
C MET A 27 1.33 15.15 -4.31
N MET A 28 0.33 14.48 -3.74
CA MET A 28 -0.95 14.23 -4.42
C MET A 28 -1.78 15.50 -4.60
N ASP A 29 -1.72 16.46 -3.67
CA ASP A 29 -2.33 17.77 -3.83
C ASP A 29 -1.67 18.54 -4.99
N ARG A 30 -0.33 18.43 -5.14
CA ARG A 30 0.39 19.04 -6.27
C ARG A 30 -0.01 18.41 -7.59
N ILE A 31 0.04 17.09 -7.68
CA ILE A 31 -0.33 16.35 -8.89
C ILE A 31 -1.82 16.58 -9.22
N GLY A 32 -2.69 16.65 -8.21
CA GLY A 32 -4.13 16.90 -8.39
C GLY A 32 -4.44 18.25 -8.98
N ARG A 33 -3.72 19.30 -8.58
CA ARG A 33 -3.82 20.62 -9.23
C ARG A 33 -3.44 20.56 -10.70
N GLU A 34 -2.49 19.72 -11.08
CA GLU A 34 -2.02 19.57 -12.46
C GLU A 34 -2.93 18.67 -13.30
N ARG A 35 -3.61 17.69 -12.67
CA ARG A 35 -4.34 16.61 -13.36
C ARG A 35 -5.86 16.61 -13.12
N GLY A 36 -6.38 17.57 -12.37
CA GLY A 36 -7.82 17.86 -12.30
C GLY A 36 -8.60 17.17 -11.17
N TRP A 37 -7.96 16.76 -10.08
CA TRP A 37 -8.67 16.23 -8.89
C TRP A 37 -8.45 17.09 -7.65
N PRO A 38 -9.44 17.13 -6.72
CA PRO A 38 -9.35 17.93 -5.52
C PRO A 38 -8.25 17.43 -4.56
N PRO A 39 -7.74 18.30 -3.67
CA PRO A 39 -6.84 17.91 -2.60
C PRO A 39 -7.40 16.79 -1.73
N THR A 40 -6.53 15.91 -1.24
CA THR A 40 -6.93 14.80 -0.37
C THR A 40 -6.92 15.25 1.09
N ASP A 41 -8.02 15.06 1.81
CA ASP A 41 -8.07 15.27 3.26
C ASP A 41 -7.70 14.00 4.06
N ARG A 42 -7.60 14.11 5.40
CA ARG A 42 -7.20 12.98 6.24
C ARG A 42 -8.24 11.86 6.21
N ALA A 43 -9.52 12.17 6.17
CA ALA A 43 -10.58 11.18 6.17
C ALA A 43 -10.58 10.38 4.87
N GLN A 44 -10.36 11.04 3.73
CA GLN A 44 -10.18 10.40 2.43
C GLN A 44 -8.94 9.52 2.40
N PHE A 45 -7.83 9.95 3.01
CA PHE A 45 -6.64 9.11 3.15
C PHE A 45 -6.94 7.84 3.98
N GLU A 46 -7.59 7.97 5.15
CA GLU A 46 -7.94 6.82 5.98
C GLU A 46 -8.88 5.86 5.24
N ALA A 47 -9.88 6.38 4.52
CA ALA A 47 -10.74 5.58 3.66
C ALA A 47 -9.94 4.88 2.55
N SER A 48 -8.96 5.56 1.94
CA SER A 48 -8.13 5.01 0.87
C SER A 48 -7.26 3.83 1.34
N ARG A 49 -6.86 3.81 2.61
CA ARG A 49 -6.03 2.72 3.15
C ARG A 49 -6.80 1.56 3.77
N GLY A 50 -8.13 1.69 3.95
CA GLY A 50 -9.01 0.58 4.31
C GLY A 50 -9.06 -0.52 3.24
N LEU A 51 -9.66 -1.68 3.56
CA LEU A 51 -9.65 -2.89 2.72
C LEU A 51 -10.09 -2.63 1.26
N HIS A 52 -11.13 -1.83 1.07
CA HIS A 52 -11.69 -1.52 -0.26
C HIS A 52 -11.09 -0.27 -0.93
N GLY A 53 -10.16 0.42 -0.28
CA GLY A 53 -9.51 1.62 -0.82
C GLY A 53 -8.29 1.29 -1.69
N ALA A 54 -7.73 2.28 -2.38
CA ALA A 54 -6.62 2.08 -3.33
C ALA A 54 -5.21 2.04 -2.71
N SER A 55 -5.02 2.56 -1.50
CA SER A 55 -3.70 2.75 -0.88
C SER A 55 -3.31 1.55 -0.01
N PHE A 56 -2.15 0.95 -0.25
CA PHE A 56 -1.61 -0.17 0.54
C PHE A 56 -0.75 0.37 1.69
N VAL A 57 -1.37 1.11 2.61
CA VAL A 57 -0.71 1.73 3.75
C VAL A 57 -1.19 1.09 5.05
N GLY A 58 -0.30 0.42 5.78
CA GLY A 58 -0.66 -0.28 7.02
C GLY A 58 0.47 -1.11 7.62
N ASP A 59 0.14 -1.97 8.57
CA ASP A 59 1.04 -3.02 9.04
C ASP A 59 1.07 -4.21 8.06
N PRO A 60 1.98 -5.19 8.23
CA PRO A 60 2.07 -6.33 7.33
C PRO A 60 0.76 -7.12 7.21
N SER A 61 0.01 -7.28 8.31
CA SER A 61 -1.22 -8.08 8.30
C SER A 61 -2.29 -7.45 7.42
N GLN A 62 -2.49 -6.13 7.55
CA GLN A 62 -3.45 -5.38 6.74
C GLN A 62 -3.08 -5.41 5.25
N VAL A 63 -1.79 -5.29 4.94
CA VAL A 63 -1.32 -5.29 3.55
C VAL A 63 -1.44 -6.68 2.92
N ILE A 64 -1.15 -7.76 3.67
CA ILE A 64 -1.38 -9.14 3.22
C ILE A 64 -2.85 -9.36 2.88
N GLU A 65 -3.75 -9.05 3.83
CA GLU A 65 -5.20 -9.19 3.66
C GLU A 65 -5.67 -8.45 2.40
N LYS A 66 -5.21 -7.22 2.23
CA LYS A 66 -5.61 -6.38 1.11
C LYS A 66 -5.10 -6.88 -0.25
N ILE A 67 -3.87 -7.40 -0.32
CA ILE A 67 -3.34 -7.99 -1.57
C ILE A 67 -4.15 -9.24 -1.93
N LEU A 68 -4.46 -10.09 -0.95
CA LEU A 68 -5.26 -11.30 -1.17
C LEU A 68 -6.69 -10.98 -1.59
N HIS A 69 -7.32 -10.00 -0.95
CA HIS A 69 -8.63 -9.49 -1.35
C HIS A 69 -8.61 -8.94 -2.79
N GLN A 70 -7.58 -8.16 -3.15
CA GLN A 70 -7.41 -7.68 -4.53
C GLN A 70 -7.16 -8.84 -5.51
N HIS A 71 -6.45 -9.90 -5.10
CA HIS A 71 -6.24 -11.09 -5.92
C HIS A 71 -7.54 -11.86 -6.14
N GLU A 72 -8.44 -11.94 -5.16
CA GLU A 72 -9.76 -12.57 -5.34
C GLU A 72 -10.63 -11.84 -6.37
N ILE A 73 -10.54 -10.51 -6.42
CA ILE A 73 -11.34 -9.69 -7.33
C ILE A 73 -10.80 -9.75 -8.76
N PHE A 74 -9.48 -9.69 -8.92
CA PHE A 74 -8.85 -9.46 -10.23
C PHE A 74 -8.05 -10.63 -10.79
N ASP A 75 -7.74 -11.64 -9.97
CA ASP A 75 -6.85 -12.77 -10.30
C ASP A 75 -5.56 -12.30 -11.02
N HIS A 76 -4.91 -11.30 -10.42
CA HIS A 76 -3.76 -10.63 -11.04
C HIS A 76 -2.47 -11.43 -10.87
N ASP A 77 -1.67 -11.52 -11.94
CA ASP A 77 -0.38 -12.24 -11.94
C ASP A 77 0.75 -11.48 -11.23
N ARG A 78 0.62 -10.16 -11.12
CA ARG A 78 1.66 -9.28 -10.61
C ARG A 78 1.09 -8.14 -9.77
N PHE A 79 1.68 -7.95 -8.61
CA PHE A 79 1.45 -6.78 -7.76
C PHE A 79 2.73 -5.95 -7.71
N LEU A 80 2.64 -4.65 -7.99
CA LEU A 80 3.72 -3.69 -7.81
C LEU A 80 3.30 -2.63 -6.80
N ILE A 81 4.23 -2.28 -5.91
CA ILE A 81 4.03 -1.26 -4.89
C ILE A 81 5.07 -0.15 -5.02
N GLN A 82 4.60 1.09 -5.06
CA GLN A 82 5.43 2.27 -4.94
C GLN A 82 5.43 2.74 -3.49
N PHE A 83 6.55 2.52 -2.79
CA PHE A 83 6.72 2.87 -1.37
C PHE A 83 6.88 4.38 -1.12
N THR A 84 7.33 5.12 -2.12
CA THR A 84 7.72 6.52 -1.96
C THR A 84 6.83 7.43 -2.77
N ILE A 85 6.09 8.28 -2.06
CA ILE A 85 5.31 9.39 -2.62
C ILE A 85 5.65 10.62 -1.81
N GLY A 86 6.41 11.53 -2.43
CA GLY A 86 7.06 12.60 -1.71
C GLY A 86 8.30 12.12 -0.94
N SER A 87 8.73 12.92 0.03
CA SER A 87 9.98 12.70 0.76
C SER A 87 9.71 11.92 2.06
N ILE A 88 10.18 10.68 2.11
CA ILE A 88 10.19 9.83 3.32
C ILE A 88 11.65 9.58 3.70
N PRO A 89 12.02 9.67 4.99
CA PRO A 89 13.35 9.29 5.47
C PRO A 89 13.78 7.91 4.95
N HIS A 90 14.98 7.84 4.38
CA HIS A 90 15.46 6.63 3.67
C HIS A 90 15.38 5.36 4.53
N HIS A 91 15.74 5.44 5.81
CA HIS A 91 15.69 4.29 6.72
C HIS A 91 14.27 3.73 6.91
N GLN A 92 13.25 4.58 6.88
CA GLN A 92 11.85 4.14 6.97
C GLN A 92 11.41 3.45 5.68
N VAL A 93 11.85 3.94 4.52
CA VAL A 93 11.62 3.26 3.22
C VAL A 93 12.29 1.88 3.21
N MET A 94 13.52 1.79 3.70
CA MET A 94 14.24 0.51 3.80
C MET A 94 13.51 -0.45 4.75
N ARG A 95 12.96 0.03 5.87
CA ARG A 95 12.11 -0.78 6.76
C ARG A 95 10.85 -1.29 6.06
N SER A 96 10.15 -0.45 5.28
CA SER A 96 8.99 -0.91 4.50
C SER A 96 9.36 -1.99 3.47
N ILE A 97 10.50 -1.84 2.79
CA ILE A 97 11.00 -2.83 1.83
C ILE A 97 11.32 -4.15 2.54
N GLU A 98 11.97 -4.09 3.71
CA GLU A 98 12.28 -5.27 4.52
C GLU A 98 11.00 -6.00 4.95
N LEU A 99 10.01 -5.28 5.51
CA LEU A 99 8.73 -5.86 5.90
C LEU A 99 7.99 -6.47 4.71
N PHE A 100 8.03 -5.81 3.55
CA PHE A 100 7.43 -6.35 2.33
C PHE A 100 8.12 -7.65 1.90
N GLY A 101 9.46 -7.65 1.86
CA GLY A 101 10.24 -8.79 1.36
C GLY A 101 10.27 -9.98 2.31
N THR A 102 10.24 -9.74 3.62
CA THR A 102 10.42 -10.79 4.63
C THR A 102 9.11 -11.28 5.26
N VAL A 103 8.05 -10.46 5.27
CA VAL A 103 6.76 -10.81 5.89
C VAL A 103 5.65 -10.92 4.85
N VAL A 104 5.39 -9.83 4.11
CA VAL A 104 4.21 -9.75 3.23
C VAL A 104 4.31 -10.68 2.03
N ALA A 105 5.40 -10.58 1.25
CA ALA A 105 5.54 -11.35 0.03
C ALA A 105 5.54 -12.88 0.27
N PRO A 106 6.24 -13.42 1.29
CA PRO A 106 6.14 -14.85 1.61
C PRO A 106 4.71 -15.29 1.97
N ALA A 107 4.01 -14.54 2.82
CA ALA A 107 2.65 -14.88 3.25
C ALA A 107 1.66 -14.89 2.08
N VAL A 108 1.69 -13.86 1.23
CA VAL A 108 0.83 -13.80 0.04
C VAL A 108 1.13 -14.95 -0.93
N ARG A 109 2.41 -15.24 -1.19
CA ARG A 109 2.80 -16.33 -2.09
C ARG A 109 2.33 -17.69 -1.59
N ALA A 110 2.48 -17.95 -0.29
CA ALA A 110 2.03 -19.20 0.33
C ALA A 110 0.52 -19.39 0.17
N GLU A 111 -0.26 -18.34 0.45
CA GLU A 111 -1.72 -18.41 0.36
C GLU A 111 -2.22 -18.54 -1.09
N VAL A 112 -1.62 -17.81 -2.05
CA VAL A 112 -1.97 -17.95 -3.47
C VAL A 112 -1.63 -19.35 -3.99
N ALA A 113 -0.48 -19.92 -3.60
CA ALA A 113 -0.12 -21.29 -3.97
C ALA A 113 -1.14 -22.30 -3.42
N ARG A 114 -1.50 -22.19 -2.13
CA ARG A 114 -2.49 -23.04 -1.48
C ARG A 114 -3.86 -22.99 -2.19
N ARG A 115 -4.30 -21.80 -2.63
CA ARG A 115 -5.57 -21.62 -3.36
C ARG A 115 -5.56 -22.24 -4.75
N ARG A 116 -4.39 -22.35 -5.40
CA ARG A 116 -4.25 -22.95 -6.74
C ARG A 116 -4.20 -24.47 -6.70
N GLU A 117 -3.82 -25.05 -5.56
CA GLU A 117 -3.76 -26.50 -5.36
C GLU A 117 -5.10 -27.11 -4.90
N ALA A 118 -6.01 -26.27 -4.38
CA ALA A 118 -7.36 -26.64 -3.94
C ALA A 118 -8.36 -26.68 -5.11
#